data_AF-A0A8T6WPY2-F1
#
_entry.id   AF-A0A8T6WPY2-F1
#
_cell.length_a   1.000
_cell.length_b   1.000
_cell.length_c   1.000
_cell.angle_alpha   90.00
_cell.angle_beta   90.00
_cell.angle_gamma   90.00
#
_symmetry.space_group_name_H-M   'P 1'
#
loop_
_entity.id
_entity.type
_entity.pdbx_description
1 polymer ?
#
loop_
_entity_poly.entity_id
_entity_poly.type
_entity_poly.pdbx_seq_one_letter_code
_entity_poly.pdbx_strand_id
1 'polypeptide(L)'
;KDKKLRASVAVTLFDKLIENSLKNTNPANIPEIVGKTWEKIYEGTLDPSIFLEDEKVIKKRLKRLVNRFGVDRVPYSGPECGLGGFPEYNLAINYLKRISKAIKNFKPNSY
;
A
#
# COMPACT_ATOMS: atom_id res chain seq x y z
N LYS A 1 -3.23 8.88 30.52
CA LYS A 1 -4.05 8.87 29.28
C LYS A 1 -3.40 7.88 28.32
N ASP A 2 -4.10 6.83 27.90
CA ASP A 2 -3.54 5.84 26.96
C ASP A 2 -3.27 6.46 25.59
N LYS A 3 -2.12 6.13 24.99
CA LYS A 3 -1.73 6.63 23.65
C LYS A 3 -2.54 5.94 22.56
N LYS A 4 -3.05 6.71 21.61
CA LYS A 4 -3.72 6.21 20.39
C LYS A 4 -2.75 6.19 19.22
N LEU A 5 -2.92 5.25 18.30
CA LEU A 5 -2.04 5.01 17.17
C LEU A 5 -2.75 5.30 15.85
N ARG A 6 -2.02 5.89 14.88
CA ARG A 6 -2.40 5.86 13.46
C ARG A 6 -1.78 4.62 12.83
N ALA A 7 -2.60 3.80 12.18
CA ALA A 7 -2.15 2.63 11.43
C ALA A 7 -1.92 2.98 9.96
N SER A 8 -0.66 3.00 9.53
CA SER A 8 -0.31 2.97 8.11
C SER A 8 -0.47 1.54 7.59
N VAL A 9 -1.43 1.31 6.71
CA VAL A 9 -1.83 -0.05 6.26
C VAL A 9 -1.56 -0.31 4.78
N ALA A 10 -1.12 0.71 4.05
CA ALA A 10 -0.83 0.63 2.62
C ALA A 10 0.43 1.44 2.28
N VAL A 11 1.28 0.89 1.43
CA VAL A 11 2.52 1.52 0.94
C VAL A 11 2.19 2.52 -0.16
N THR A 12 2.73 3.74 -0.10
CA THR A 12 2.52 4.77 -1.14
C THR A 12 3.78 5.22 -1.86
N LEU A 13 4.96 4.72 -1.46
CA LEU A 13 6.16 4.92 -2.26
C LEU A 13 6.12 3.94 -3.45
N PHE A 14 6.00 4.48 -4.66
CA PHE A 14 5.73 3.66 -5.85
C PHE A 14 6.90 2.73 -6.21
N ASP A 15 8.15 3.17 -6.01
CA ASP A 15 9.33 2.31 -6.14
C ASP A 15 9.22 1.07 -5.25
N LYS A 16 8.79 1.22 -3.99
CA LYS A 16 8.54 0.08 -3.10
C LYS A 16 7.41 -0.81 -3.58
N LEU A 17 6.41 -0.28 -4.28
CA LEU A 17 5.35 -1.10 -4.88
C LEU A 17 5.92 -1.96 -6.02
N ILE A 18 6.80 -1.39 -6.85
CA ILE A 18 7.53 -2.13 -7.88
C ILE A 18 8.43 -3.19 -7.23
N GLU A 19 9.27 -2.82 -6.27
CA GLU A 19 10.16 -3.74 -5.54
C GLU A 19 9.39 -4.89 -4.89
N ASN A 20 8.23 -4.62 -4.27
CA ASN A 20 7.38 -5.62 -3.65
C ASN A 20 6.81 -6.63 -4.66
N SER A 21 6.77 -6.29 -5.96
CA SER A 21 6.39 -7.23 -7.01
C SER A 21 7.54 -8.17 -7.42
N LEU A 22 8.79 -7.81 -7.10
CA LEU A 22 10.03 -8.48 -7.52
C LEU A 22 10.60 -9.47 -6.47
N LYS A 23 9.74 -10.08 -5.65
CA LYS A 23 10.15 -10.88 -4.47
C LYS A 23 11.15 -12.02 -4.73
N ASN A 24 11.23 -12.52 -5.97
CA ASN A 24 12.09 -13.63 -6.36
C ASN A 24 13.31 -13.19 -7.18
N THR A 25 13.55 -11.88 -7.28
CA THR A 25 14.62 -11.30 -8.07
C THR A 25 15.87 -11.08 -7.22
N ASN A 26 17.06 -11.24 -7.82
CA ASN A 26 18.32 -10.91 -7.16
C ASN A 26 18.33 -9.45 -6.70
N PRO A 27 18.59 -9.15 -5.40
CA PRO A 27 18.62 -7.79 -4.88
C PRO A 27 19.53 -6.83 -5.64
N ALA A 28 20.65 -7.32 -6.17
CA ALA A 28 21.59 -6.49 -6.95
C ALA A 28 20.97 -5.91 -8.23
N ASN A 29 19.98 -6.59 -8.80
CA ASN A 29 19.34 -6.19 -10.05
C ASN A 29 18.09 -5.32 -9.84
N ILE A 30 17.60 -5.20 -8.59
CA ILE A 30 16.36 -4.48 -8.27
C ILE A 30 16.40 -3.02 -8.76
N PRO A 31 17.45 -2.22 -8.51
CA PRO A 31 17.47 -0.82 -8.95
C PRO A 31 17.35 -0.66 -10.46
N GLU A 32 18.06 -1.49 -11.22
CA GLU A 32 18.00 -1.48 -12.69
C GLU A 32 16.59 -1.84 -13.19
N ILE A 33 15.96 -2.85 -12.58
CA ILE A 33 14.62 -3.28 -12.96
C ILE A 33 13.59 -2.20 -12.64
N VAL A 34 13.70 -1.54 -11.48
CA VAL A 34 12.82 -0.41 -11.12
C VAL A 34 12.94 0.70 -12.17
N GLY A 35 14.15 1.07 -12.59
CA GLY A 35 14.37 2.05 -13.65
C GLY A 35 13.71 1.65 -14.99
N LYS A 36 13.92 0.40 -15.43
CA LYS A 36 13.29 -0.14 -16.65
C LYS A 36 11.77 -0.23 -16.55
N THR A 37 11.23 -0.49 -15.36
CA THR A 37 9.78 -0.49 -15.12
C THR A 37 9.21 0.91 -15.29
N TRP A 38 9.89 1.93 -14.76
CA TRP A 38 9.50 3.34 -14.97
C TRP A 38 9.51 3.74 -16.44
N GLU A 39 10.55 3.36 -17.18
CA GLU A 39 10.63 3.60 -18.63
C GLU A 39 9.41 3.03 -19.35
N LYS A 40 9.05 1.76 -19.11
CA LYS A 40 7.87 1.13 -19.69
C LYS A 40 6.54 1.77 -19.31
N ILE A 41 6.43 2.26 -18.06
CA ILE A 41 5.25 3.00 -17.61
C ILE A 41 5.12 4.31 -18.40
N TYR A 42 6.21 5.08 -18.54
CA TYR A 42 6.20 6.34 -19.29
C TYR A 42 6.01 6.16 -20.80
N GLU A 43 6.46 5.04 -21.36
CA GLU A 43 6.17 4.64 -22.73
C GLU A 43 4.73 4.16 -22.94
N GLY A 44 3.97 3.93 -21.85
CA GLY A 44 2.62 3.37 -21.91
C GLY A 44 2.57 1.87 -22.25
N THR A 45 3.71 1.17 -22.22
CA THR A 45 3.80 -0.26 -22.52
C THR A 45 3.52 -1.15 -21.30
N LEU A 46 3.37 -0.55 -20.11
CA LEU A 46 3.07 -1.23 -18.86
C LEU A 46 2.06 -0.43 -18.02
N ASP A 47 0.95 -1.08 -17.65
CA ASP A 47 -0.03 -0.47 -16.74
C ASP A 47 0.52 -0.40 -15.31
N PRO A 48 0.70 0.80 -14.72
CA PRO A 48 1.19 0.95 -13.36
C PRO A 48 0.22 0.41 -12.30
N SER A 49 -1.06 0.18 -12.62
CA SER A 49 -2.07 -0.31 -11.67
C SER A 49 -1.80 -1.71 -11.12
N ILE A 50 -0.99 -2.50 -11.82
CA ILE A 50 -0.61 -3.86 -11.43
C ILE A 50 0.27 -3.89 -10.17
N PHE A 51 0.95 -2.79 -9.86
CA PHE A 51 1.82 -2.69 -8.67
C PHE A 51 1.04 -2.29 -7.41
N LEU A 52 -0.21 -1.84 -7.55
CA LEU A 52 -1.01 -1.42 -6.41
C LEU A 52 -1.40 -2.60 -5.54
N GLU A 53 -1.29 -2.42 -4.22
CA GLU A 53 -1.63 -3.48 -3.28
C GLU A 53 -3.11 -3.87 -3.32
N ASP A 54 -3.38 -5.16 -3.13
CA ASP A 54 -4.74 -5.68 -3.02
C ASP A 54 -5.41 -5.30 -1.69
N GLU A 55 -6.75 -5.20 -1.71
CA GLU A 55 -7.55 -5.01 -0.49
C GLU A 55 -7.23 -6.08 0.58
N LYS A 56 -6.91 -7.31 0.14
CA LYS A 56 -6.56 -8.43 1.04
C LYS A 56 -5.28 -8.15 1.83
N VAL A 57 -4.26 -7.57 1.20
CA VAL A 57 -2.98 -7.22 1.85
C VAL A 57 -3.20 -6.12 2.88
N ILE A 58 -3.95 -5.08 2.50
CA ILE A 58 -4.29 -3.94 3.37
C ILE A 58 -5.09 -4.43 4.60
N LYS A 59 -6.12 -5.25 4.39
CA LYS A 59 -6.92 -5.85 5.48
C LYS A 59 -6.08 -6.73 6.40
N LYS A 60 -5.15 -7.53 5.85
CA LYS A 60 -4.25 -8.37 6.65
C LYS A 60 -3.35 -7.53 7.55
N ARG A 61 -2.83 -6.41 7.06
CA ARG A 61 -2.03 -5.48 7.88
C ARG A 61 -2.87 -4.82 8.97
N LEU A 62 -4.07 -4.33 8.62
CA LEU A 62 -4.99 -3.75 9.59
C LEU A 62 -5.36 -4.75 10.71
N LYS A 63 -5.68 -6.00 10.34
CA LYS A 63 -5.97 -7.08 11.30
C LYS A 63 -4.83 -7.30 12.28
N ARG A 64 -3.58 -7.34 11.80
CA ARG A 64 -2.40 -7.52 12.66
C ARG A 64 -2.26 -6.39 13.68
N LEU A 65 -2.51 -5.15 13.27
CA LEU A 65 -2.40 -3.98 14.16
C LEU A 65 -3.53 -3.99 15.21
N VAL A 66 -4.77 -4.24 14.79
CA VAL A 66 -5.92 -4.31 15.70
C VAL A 66 -5.78 -5.47 16.69
N ASN A 67 -5.34 -6.64 16.26
CA ASN A 67 -5.10 -7.77 17.16
C ASN A 67 -3.99 -7.49 18.19
N ARG A 68 -3.00 -6.67 17.83
CA ARG A 68 -1.87 -6.36 18.71
C ARG A 68 -2.18 -5.25 19.71
N PHE A 69 -2.93 -4.24 19.29
CA PHE A 69 -3.14 -3.02 20.09
C PHE A 69 -4.56 -2.85 20.60
N GLY A 70 -5.52 -3.65 20.12
CA GLY A 70 -6.94 -3.46 20.36
C GLY A 70 -7.54 -2.42 19.41
N VAL A 71 -8.82 -2.57 19.08
CA VAL A 71 -9.54 -1.67 18.16
C VAL A 71 -9.59 -0.24 18.70
N ASP A 72 -9.77 -0.07 20.01
CA ASP A 72 -9.90 1.26 20.65
C ASP A 72 -8.61 2.09 20.60
N ARG A 73 -7.46 1.43 20.44
CA ARG A 73 -6.15 2.10 20.33
C ARG A 73 -5.76 2.44 18.89
N VAL A 74 -6.53 2.01 17.89
CA VAL A 74 -6.27 2.28 16.45
C VAL A 74 -7.46 3.04 15.83
N PRO A 75 -7.73 4.29 16.25
CA PRO A 75 -8.86 5.07 15.75
C PRO A 75 -8.73 5.49 14.27
N TYR A 76 -7.50 5.52 13.73
CA TYR A 76 -7.23 5.99 12.38
C TYR A 76 -6.38 4.98 11.61
N SER A 77 -6.81 4.65 10.40
CA SER A 77 -6.09 3.79 9.46
C SER A 77 -6.06 4.44 8.09
N GLY A 78 -4.95 4.31 7.36
CA GLY A 78 -4.82 4.89 6.04
C GLY A 78 -3.50 4.50 5.35
N PRO A 79 -3.21 5.08 4.18
CA PRO A 79 -1.91 4.92 3.56
C PRO A 79 -0.78 5.53 4.39
N GLU A 80 0.44 5.18 3.99
CA GLU A 80 1.62 6.00 4.20
C GLU A 80 1.42 7.46 3.70
N CYS A 81 2.32 8.35 4.11
CA CYS A 81 2.24 9.75 3.71
C CYS A 81 2.64 9.94 2.24
N GLY A 82 1.99 10.88 1.55
CA GLY A 82 2.38 11.33 0.22
C GLY A 82 1.89 10.44 -0.92
N LEU A 83 1.57 11.07 -2.05
CA LEU A 83 1.20 10.44 -3.31
C LEU A 83 2.01 10.98 -4.49
N GLY A 84 2.98 11.88 -4.24
CA GLY A 84 3.77 12.53 -5.29
C GLY A 84 4.72 11.59 -6.04
N GLY A 85 4.91 10.36 -5.57
CA GLY A 85 5.70 9.34 -6.27
C GLY A 85 4.91 8.48 -7.25
N PHE A 86 3.61 8.74 -7.45
CA PHE A 86 2.82 8.00 -8.42
C PHE A 86 3.05 8.53 -9.85
N PRO A 87 3.06 7.66 -10.87
CA PRO A 87 3.18 8.08 -12.27
C PRO A 87 2.01 8.97 -12.71
N GLU A 88 0.82 8.74 -12.16
CA GLU A 88 -0.39 9.46 -12.52
C GLU A 88 -1.25 9.79 -11.30
N TYR A 89 -1.88 10.97 -11.33
CA TYR A 89 -2.77 11.42 -10.27
C TYR A 89 -4.01 10.50 -10.11
N ASN A 90 -4.63 10.10 -11.21
CA ASN A 90 -5.82 9.24 -11.18
C ASN A 90 -5.52 7.88 -10.56
N LEU A 91 -4.32 7.34 -10.80
CA LEU A 91 -3.87 6.10 -10.19
C LEU A 91 -3.79 6.23 -8.66
N ALA A 92 -3.21 7.34 -8.18
CA ALA A 92 -3.13 7.63 -6.75
C ALA A 92 -4.53 7.72 -6.10
N ILE A 93 -5.48 8.40 -6.75
CA ILE A 93 -6.86 8.52 -6.29
C ILE A 93 -7.57 7.16 -6.26
N ASN A 94 -7.39 6.33 -7.30
CA ASN A 94 -7.96 4.99 -7.34
C ASN A 94 -7.40 4.10 -6.23
N TYR A 95 -6.12 4.25 -5.92
CA TYR A 95 -5.50 3.53 -4.82
C TYR A 95 -6.05 3.97 -3.46
N LEU A 96 -6.22 5.28 -3.23
CA LEU A 96 -6.90 5.79 -2.03
C LEU A 96 -8.32 5.23 -1.87
N LYS A 97 -9.10 5.15 -2.95
CA LYS A 97 -10.43 4.54 -2.94
C LYS A 97 -10.37 3.06 -2.54
N ARG A 98 -9.41 2.31 -3.09
CA ARG A 98 -9.17 0.89 -2.75
C ARG A 98 -8.83 0.73 -1.26
N ILE A 99 -7.94 1.57 -0.73
CA ILE A 99 -7.57 1.56 0.69
C ILE A 99 -8.78 1.88 1.57
N SER A 100 -9.53 2.93 1.24
CA SER A 100 -10.75 3.32 1.96
C SER A 100 -11.76 2.17 2.00
N LYS A 101 -11.99 1.51 0.86
CA LYS A 101 -12.88 0.35 0.75
C LYS A 101 -12.38 -0.83 1.59
N ALA A 102 -11.08 -1.11 1.58
CA ALA A 102 -10.49 -2.18 2.38
C ALA A 102 -10.70 -1.95 3.89
N ILE A 103 -10.52 -0.71 4.35
CA ILE A 103 -10.71 -0.31 5.75
C ILE A 103 -12.18 -0.35 6.13
N LYS A 104 -13.10 0.20 5.32
CA LYS A 104 -14.54 0.18 5.59
C LYS A 104 -15.11 -1.24 5.70
N ASN A 105 -14.59 -2.15 4.87
CA ASN A 105 -15.01 -3.55 4.85
C ASN A 105 -14.28 -4.42 5.89
N PHE A 106 -13.40 -3.84 6.71
CA PHE A 106 -12.72 -4.57 7.77
C PHE A 106 -13.67 -4.75 8.96
N LYS A 107 -13.95 -6.00 9.32
CA LYS A 107 -14.66 -6.36 10.54
C LYS A 107 -13.62 -6.88 11.55
N PRO A 108 -13.40 -6.20 12.68
CA PRO A 108 -12.60 -6.78 13.75
C PRO A 108 -13.28 -8.05 14.25
N ASN A 109 -12.50 -9.04 14.68
CA ASN A 109 -13.09 -10.17 15.40
C ASN A 109 -13.73 -9.60 16.69
N SER A 110 -15.03 -9.87 16.90
CA SER A 110 -15.66 -9.67 18.19
C SER A 110 -14.94 -10.58 19.19
N TYR A 111 -14.31 -9.99 20.21
CA TYR A 111 -13.83 -10.71 21.38
C TYR A 111 -14.99 -10.83 22.37
#